data_AF-A0A968I870-F1
#
_entry.id   AF-A0A968I870-F1
#
_cell.length_a   1.000
_cell.length_b   1.000
_cell.length_c   1.000
_cell.angle_alpha   90.00
_cell.angle_beta   90.00
_cell.angle_gamma   90.00
#
_symmetry.space_group_name_H-M   'P 1'
#
loop_
_entity.id
_entity.type
_entity.pdbx_description
1 polymer ?
#
loop_
_entity_poly.entity_id
_entity_poly.type
_entity_poly.pdbx_seq_one_letter_code
_entity_poly.pdbx_strand_id
1 'polypeptide(L)'
;MKLTASDGKGGVSSAQQVITVSTGGVAGAALSVTGTITDGTGAVLSGVTVQLNGANLGSSDAQGKVTVSVPTGIPINLVLNKSGYAEGFATLEFPLGSTASNADFKARLLARGATQPLDASAGGTVTGADNARLELPANALETLNGTSVTGAVSVSLTPVDINDPKEKSAFPGSFTGMGGNGSRTGIVSLGTTEFALEQNGQRLNLKPGSSARVRLPIYADTNLDGTPIKLGDTVPLWSLNEQTGDWVQEGTGVVVDAGAGTRALEATVTHFSWWNADIGFTPSNPKPRCINDTPG
;
A
#
# COMPACT_ATOMS: atom_id res chain seq x y z
N MET A 1 6.95 21.79 -6.34
CA MET A 1 7.00 20.98 -5.11
C MET A 1 7.33 19.54 -5.50
N LYS A 2 8.10 18.83 -4.67
CA LYS A 2 8.58 17.45 -4.93
C LYS A 2 7.56 16.48 -4.32
N LEU A 3 6.75 15.81 -5.14
CA LEU A 3 5.96 14.65 -4.68
C LEU A 3 6.96 13.61 -4.22
N THR A 4 6.87 13.21 -2.96
CA THR A 4 7.79 12.22 -2.38
C THR A 4 6.96 11.08 -1.84
N ALA A 5 7.04 9.90 -2.47
CA ALA A 5 6.60 8.68 -1.81
C ALA A 5 7.64 8.36 -0.73
N SER A 6 7.18 8.08 0.49
CA SER A 6 8.05 7.67 1.58
C SER A 6 7.54 6.38 2.18
N ASP A 7 8.48 5.46 2.44
CA ASP A 7 8.24 4.25 3.21
C ASP A 7 8.17 4.50 4.74
N GLY A 8 8.11 5.77 5.17
CA GLY A 8 8.07 6.14 6.59
C GLY A 8 9.35 5.85 7.39
N LYS A 9 10.39 5.29 6.77
CA LYS A 9 11.59 4.77 7.47
C LYS A 9 12.92 5.07 6.76
N GLY A 10 12.90 5.82 5.65
CA GLY A 10 14.09 6.43 5.03
C GLY A 10 14.15 6.34 3.51
N GLY A 11 13.43 5.40 2.89
CA GLY A 11 13.30 5.28 1.45
C GLY A 11 12.36 6.34 0.90
N VAL A 12 12.85 7.09 -0.09
CA VAL A 12 12.08 8.15 -0.76
C VAL A 12 12.29 8.12 -2.27
N SER A 13 11.20 8.16 -3.02
CA SER A 13 11.19 8.40 -4.47
C SER A 13 10.43 9.68 -4.76
N SER A 14 10.74 10.36 -5.87
CA SER A 14 10.12 11.65 -6.12
C SER A 14 9.94 12.10 -7.56
N ALA A 15 8.85 12.83 -7.79
CA ALA A 15 8.53 13.56 -9.01
C ALA A 15 8.33 15.07 -8.73
N GLN A 16 8.65 15.96 -9.68
CA GLN A 16 8.48 17.41 -9.51
C GLN A 16 7.24 17.94 -10.23
N GLN A 17 6.39 18.68 -9.52
CA GLN A 17 5.25 19.40 -10.11
C GLN A 17 4.82 20.62 -9.28
N VAL A 18 4.18 21.61 -9.91
CA VAL A 18 3.59 22.77 -9.22
C VAL A 18 2.22 22.36 -8.68
N ILE A 19 2.04 22.41 -7.36
CA ILE A 19 0.79 22.09 -6.67
C ILE A 19 0.46 23.25 -5.72
N THR A 20 -0.80 23.65 -5.67
CA THR A 20 -1.34 24.57 -4.66
C THR A 20 -1.62 23.77 -3.39
N VAL A 21 -0.80 23.93 -2.35
CA VAL A 21 -1.04 23.32 -1.04
C VAL A 21 -2.03 24.20 -0.27
N SER A 22 -3.22 23.68 0.03
CA SER A 22 -4.08 24.25 1.06
C SER A 22 -3.40 24.08 2.42
N THR A 23 -3.54 25.04 3.33
CA THR A 23 -3.06 24.91 4.71
C THR A 23 -3.53 23.58 5.31
N GLY A 24 -2.58 22.71 5.67
CA GLY A 24 -2.87 21.42 6.30
C GLY A 24 -3.70 21.61 7.57
N GLY A 25 -4.55 20.62 7.89
CA GLY A 25 -5.35 20.64 9.11
C GLY A 25 -4.50 20.84 10.36
N VAL A 26 -5.08 21.45 11.39
CA VAL A 26 -4.41 21.63 12.69
C VAL A 26 -4.74 20.42 13.55
N ALA A 27 -3.70 19.75 14.07
CA ALA A 27 -3.88 18.65 15.00
C ALA A 27 -4.58 19.13 16.28
N GLY A 28 -5.71 18.50 16.60
CA GLY A 28 -6.48 18.70 17.81
C GLY A 28 -6.08 17.76 18.94
N ALA A 29 -6.89 17.78 20.00
CA ALA A 29 -6.71 16.89 21.15
C ALA A 29 -6.75 15.42 20.73
N ALA A 30 -6.05 14.61 21.51
CA ALA A 30 -6.01 13.17 21.35
C ALA A 30 -7.38 12.52 21.60
N LEU A 31 -7.72 11.56 20.74
CA LEU A 31 -8.89 10.71 20.82
C LEU A 31 -8.45 9.26 21.04
N SER A 32 -9.10 8.59 21.98
CA SER A 32 -8.91 7.15 22.22
C SER A 32 -9.73 6.36 21.20
N VAL A 33 -9.06 5.51 20.42
CA VAL A 33 -9.67 4.72 19.34
C VAL A 33 -9.36 3.25 19.57
N THR A 34 -10.37 2.37 19.42
CA THR A 34 -10.19 0.92 19.58
C THR A 34 -10.18 0.20 18.24
N GLY A 35 -9.06 -0.42 17.90
CA GLY A 35 -8.91 -1.29 16.74
C GLY A 35 -9.34 -2.72 17.02
N THR A 36 -9.93 -3.38 16.03
CA THR A 36 -10.05 -4.85 15.99
C THR A 36 -9.27 -5.37 14.79
N ILE A 37 -8.33 -6.27 15.03
CA ILE A 37 -7.37 -6.75 14.05
C ILE A 37 -7.58 -8.25 13.82
N THR A 38 -7.73 -8.64 12.55
CA THR A 38 -7.91 -10.04 12.12
C THR A 38 -6.90 -10.46 11.06
N ASP A 39 -6.78 -11.76 10.81
CA ASP A 39 -6.02 -12.30 9.68
C ASP A 39 -6.89 -12.48 8.41
N GLY A 40 -6.26 -12.97 7.33
CA GLY A 40 -6.91 -13.33 6.06
C GLY A 40 -8.10 -14.28 6.21
N THR A 41 -8.12 -15.14 7.24
CA THR A 41 -9.22 -16.09 7.50
C THR A 41 -10.38 -15.43 8.25
N GLY A 42 -10.14 -14.27 8.89
CA GLY A 42 -11.07 -13.57 9.78
C GLY A 42 -10.87 -13.92 11.26
N ALA A 43 -9.85 -14.72 11.61
CA ALA A 43 -9.50 -14.99 12.99
C ALA A 43 -8.87 -13.75 13.63
N VAL A 44 -9.14 -13.52 14.93
CA VAL A 44 -8.55 -12.40 15.67
C VAL A 44 -7.04 -12.57 15.79
N LEU A 45 -6.31 -11.47 15.67
CA LEU A 45 -4.85 -11.49 15.59
C LEU A 45 -4.23 -10.72 16.75
N SER A 46 -3.62 -11.45 17.69
CA SER A 46 -2.93 -10.89 18.85
C SER A 46 -1.48 -10.51 18.55
N GLY A 47 -0.93 -9.55 19.28
CA GLY A 47 0.47 -9.13 19.19
C GLY A 47 0.80 -8.39 17.88
N VAL A 48 -0.18 -7.74 17.26
CA VAL A 48 0.04 -6.82 16.14
C VAL A 48 0.42 -5.48 16.73
N THR A 49 1.61 -4.99 16.41
CA THR A 49 2.08 -3.67 16.84
C THR A 49 1.42 -2.59 15.98
N VAL A 50 0.87 -1.55 16.61
CA VAL A 50 0.29 -0.40 15.92
C VAL A 50 1.20 0.81 16.12
N GLN A 51 1.58 1.44 15.02
CA GLN A 51 2.49 2.59 15.02
C GLN A 51 1.84 3.79 14.33
N LEU A 52 2.23 4.98 14.77
CA LEU A 52 1.94 6.25 14.11
C LEU A 52 3.24 7.03 13.98
N ASN A 53 3.62 7.39 12.75
CA ASN A 53 4.88 8.10 12.47
C ASN A 53 6.12 7.41 13.10
N GLY A 54 6.15 6.07 13.06
CA GLY A 54 7.19 5.23 13.66
C GLY A 54 7.11 5.06 15.18
N ALA A 55 6.26 5.81 15.89
CA ALA A 55 6.06 5.63 17.32
C ALA A 55 5.10 4.47 17.59
N ASN A 56 5.51 3.52 18.43
CA ASN A 56 4.65 2.42 18.89
C ASN A 56 3.57 2.95 19.84
N LEU A 57 2.31 2.72 19.48
CA LEU A 57 1.14 3.11 20.28
C LEU A 57 0.59 1.97 21.14
N GLY A 58 0.94 0.72 20.83
CA GLY A 58 0.43 -0.45 21.53
C GLY A 58 0.46 -1.72 20.68
N SER A 59 -0.04 -2.82 21.24
CA SER A 59 -0.19 -4.09 20.53
C SER A 59 -1.53 -4.72 20.82
N SER A 60 -2.06 -5.49 19.85
CA SER A 60 -3.33 -6.18 20.05
C SER A 60 -3.26 -7.26 21.13
N ASP A 61 -4.32 -7.37 21.91
CA ASP A 61 -4.52 -8.40 22.94
C ASP A 61 -4.94 -9.75 22.33
N ALA A 62 -5.25 -10.72 23.21
CA ALA A 62 -5.68 -12.07 22.82
C ALA A 62 -7.03 -12.10 22.06
N GLN A 63 -7.79 -11.00 22.07
CA GLN A 63 -9.04 -10.82 21.33
C GLN A 63 -8.82 -10.01 20.04
N GLY A 64 -7.57 -9.72 19.69
CA GLY A 64 -7.22 -8.90 18.52
C GLY A 64 -7.53 -7.42 18.71
N LYS A 65 -7.77 -6.95 19.93
CA LYS A 65 -8.12 -5.55 20.20
C LYS A 65 -6.93 -4.73 20.66
N VAL A 66 -6.88 -3.47 20.23
CA VAL A 66 -5.85 -2.51 20.66
C VAL A 66 -6.51 -1.14 20.82
N THR A 67 -6.22 -0.44 21.92
CA THR A 67 -6.66 0.94 22.11
C THR A 67 -5.47 1.87 21.94
N VAL A 68 -5.60 2.84 21.04
CA VAL A 68 -4.54 3.80 20.69
C VAL A 68 -5.04 5.23 20.84
N SER A 69 -4.12 6.15 21.12
CA SER A 69 -4.40 7.58 21.23
C SER A 69 -3.92 8.29 19.97
N VAL A 70 -4.84 8.90 19.21
CA VAL A 70 -4.54 9.55 17.92
C VAL A 70 -5.05 10.99 17.89
N PRO A 71 -4.42 11.92 17.15
CA PRO A 71 -4.89 13.32 17.07
C PRO A 71 -6.21 13.46 16.32
N THR A 72 -6.97 14.53 16.59
CA THR A 72 -8.13 14.91 15.77
C THR A 72 -7.74 16.01 14.76
N GLY A 73 -8.60 16.31 13.79
CA GLY A 73 -8.43 17.43 12.86
C GLY A 73 -7.40 17.22 11.73
N ILE A 74 -6.75 16.06 11.68
CA ILE A 74 -5.82 15.68 10.61
C ILE A 74 -6.03 14.22 10.18
N PRO A 75 -5.72 13.86 8.93
CA PRO A 75 -5.61 12.46 8.51
C PRO A 75 -4.50 11.74 9.29
N ILE A 76 -4.75 10.47 9.60
CA ILE A 76 -3.88 9.57 10.35
C ILE A 76 -3.69 8.31 9.54
N ASN A 77 -2.46 7.83 9.41
CA ASN A 77 -2.19 6.48 8.91
C ASN A 77 -1.52 5.66 10.01
N LEU A 78 -2.23 4.64 10.49
CA LEU A 78 -1.66 3.67 11.42
C LEU A 78 -0.96 2.57 10.62
N VAL A 79 0.27 2.25 11.03
CA VAL A 79 1.04 1.14 10.45
C VAL A 79 0.94 -0.07 11.39
N LEU A 80 0.50 -1.20 10.85
CA LEU A 80 0.27 -2.44 11.58
C LEU A 80 1.33 -3.48 11.22
N ASN A 81 2.07 -3.93 12.22
CA ASN A 81 3.22 -4.81 12.04
C ASN A 81 3.11 -6.09 12.87
N LYS A 82 3.31 -7.24 12.24
CA LYS A 82 3.44 -8.54 12.89
C LYS A 82 4.32 -9.46 12.05
N SER A 83 5.28 -10.14 12.70
CA SER A 83 6.12 -11.14 12.02
C SER A 83 5.26 -12.23 11.37
N GLY A 84 5.61 -12.59 10.12
CA GLY A 84 4.85 -13.54 9.30
C GLY A 84 3.66 -12.93 8.55
N TYR A 85 3.39 -11.63 8.70
CA TYR A 85 2.30 -10.93 8.00
C TYR A 85 2.85 -9.78 7.16
N ALA A 86 2.16 -9.47 6.06
CA ALA A 86 2.40 -8.29 5.26
C ALA A 86 2.09 -7.02 6.08
N GLU A 87 2.80 -5.92 5.84
CA GLU A 87 2.58 -4.68 6.59
C GLU A 87 1.19 -4.11 6.28
N GLY A 88 0.35 -3.95 7.30
CA GLY A 88 -1.02 -3.45 7.17
C GLY A 88 -1.10 -1.97 7.46
N PHE A 89 -2.17 -1.32 6.98
CA PHE A 89 -2.42 0.09 7.21
C PHE A 89 -3.87 0.38 7.56
N ALA A 90 -4.11 1.38 8.39
CA ALA A 90 -5.45 1.89 8.67
C ALA A 90 -5.45 3.43 8.60
N THR A 91 -6.11 3.97 7.58
CA THR A 91 -6.29 5.41 7.40
C THR A 91 -7.52 5.89 8.16
N LEU A 92 -7.35 6.83 9.07
CA LEU A 92 -8.41 7.39 9.92
C LEU A 92 -8.43 8.91 9.79
N GLU A 93 -9.61 9.52 9.94
CA GLU A 93 -9.74 10.96 10.09
C GLU A 93 -10.90 11.24 11.04
N PHE A 94 -10.62 12.04 12.06
CA PHE A 94 -11.61 12.47 13.03
C PHE A 94 -11.73 13.99 12.99
N PRO A 95 -12.95 14.57 12.89
CA PRO A 95 -13.12 16.03 12.90
C PRO A 95 -12.45 16.69 14.10
N LEU A 96 -11.95 17.92 13.92
CA LEU A 96 -11.30 18.69 14.98
C LEU A 96 -12.23 18.82 16.20
N GLY A 97 -11.73 18.45 17.38
CA GLY A 97 -12.51 18.53 18.62
C GLY A 97 -13.46 17.35 18.86
N SER A 98 -13.37 16.27 18.07
CA SER A 98 -14.14 15.04 18.32
C SER A 98 -13.86 14.48 19.71
N THR A 99 -14.93 14.15 20.44
CA THR A 99 -14.93 13.52 21.77
C THR A 99 -15.63 12.16 21.76
N ALA A 100 -15.74 11.53 20.58
CA ALA A 100 -16.48 10.29 20.39
C ALA A 100 -16.01 9.18 21.36
N SER A 101 -16.92 8.66 22.18
CA SER A 101 -16.60 7.60 23.13
C SER A 101 -16.44 6.21 22.50
N ASN A 102 -16.85 6.07 21.23
CA ASN A 102 -16.94 4.78 20.52
C ASN A 102 -16.14 4.80 19.21
N ALA A 103 -15.06 5.57 19.12
CA ALA A 103 -14.23 5.58 17.91
C ALA A 103 -13.54 4.21 17.75
N ASP A 104 -13.79 3.54 16.63
CA ASP A 104 -13.22 2.24 16.31
C ASP A 104 -12.63 2.17 14.91
N PHE A 105 -11.74 1.21 14.70
CA PHE A 105 -11.28 0.83 13.37
C PHE A 105 -11.17 -0.69 13.25
N LYS A 106 -11.19 -1.17 12.01
CA LYS A 106 -10.93 -2.58 11.69
C LYS A 106 -9.75 -2.65 10.74
N ALA A 107 -8.87 -3.60 10.98
CA ALA A 107 -7.76 -3.88 10.09
C ALA A 107 -7.62 -5.38 9.89
N ARG A 108 -7.19 -5.78 8.69
CA ARG A 108 -6.88 -7.16 8.38
C ARG A 108 -5.45 -7.25 7.86
N LEU A 109 -4.70 -8.25 8.34
CA LEU A 109 -3.36 -8.54 7.82
C LEU A 109 -3.38 -9.88 7.07
N LEU A 110 -2.73 -9.89 5.90
CA LEU A 110 -2.48 -11.14 5.17
C LEU A 110 -1.19 -11.78 5.64
N ALA A 111 -1.17 -13.11 5.61
CA ALA A 111 0.08 -13.84 5.78
C ALA A 111 1.05 -13.38 4.69
N ARG A 112 2.29 -13.12 5.09
CA ARG A 112 3.34 -12.71 4.15
C ARG A 112 3.62 -13.86 3.19
N GLY A 113 3.86 -13.54 1.92
CA GLY A 113 4.24 -14.53 0.92
C GLY A 113 5.47 -15.34 1.36
N ALA A 114 5.60 -16.56 0.85
CA ALA A 114 6.70 -17.45 1.22
C ALA A 114 8.06 -16.79 0.98
N THR A 115 8.93 -16.84 2.00
CA THR A 115 10.26 -16.24 1.94
C THR A 115 11.19 -17.05 1.03
N GLN A 116 11.86 -16.35 0.13
CA GLN A 116 12.82 -16.93 -0.81
C GLN A 116 14.20 -16.30 -0.61
N PRO A 117 15.28 -17.11 -0.54
CA PRO A 117 16.62 -16.59 -0.42
C PRO A 117 17.10 -15.99 -1.76
N LEU A 118 17.87 -14.90 -1.68
CA LEU A 118 18.56 -14.30 -2.80
C LEU A 118 19.92 -13.77 -2.33
N ASP A 119 20.95 -13.83 -3.16
CA ASP A 119 22.24 -13.20 -2.85
C ASP A 119 22.25 -11.76 -3.39
N ALA A 120 22.31 -10.77 -2.49
CA ALA A 120 22.29 -9.36 -2.85
C ALA A 120 23.46 -8.95 -3.75
N SER A 121 24.60 -9.65 -3.67
CA SER A 121 25.78 -9.35 -4.49
C SER A 121 25.65 -9.88 -5.92
N ALA A 122 24.87 -10.94 -6.13
CA ALA A 122 24.59 -11.52 -7.44
C ALA A 122 23.31 -10.97 -8.09
N GLY A 123 22.32 -10.57 -7.28
CA GLY A 123 20.97 -10.30 -7.74
C GLY A 123 20.23 -11.59 -8.11
N GLY A 124 19.17 -11.47 -8.91
CA GLY A 124 18.44 -12.63 -9.41
C GLY A 124 16.95 -12.41 -9.60
N THR A 125 16.24 -13.51 -9.81
CA THR A 125 14.79 -13.54 -9.96
C THR A 125 14.15 -14.29 -8.80
N VAL A 126 13.09 -13.72 -8.25
CA VAL A 126 12.19 -14.35 -7.27
C VAL A 126 10.78 -14.35 -7.85
N THR A 127 10.09 -15.50 -7.79
CA THR A 127 8.69 -15.65 -8.23
C THR A 127 7.85 -16.13 -7.07
N GLY A 128 6.86 -15.35 -6.65
CA GLY A 128 5.96 -15.63 -5.54
C GLY A 128 4.62 -16.21 -5.98
N ALA A 129 3.62 -16.07 -5.11
CA ALA A 129 2.23 -16.42 -5.41
C ALA A 129 1.72 -15.64 -6.63
N ASP A 130 0.78 -16.24 -7.36
CA ASP A 130 0.11 -15.65 -8.54
C ASP A 130 1.05 -15.12 -9.62
N ASN A 131 2.26 -15.69 -9.70
CA ASN A 131 3.34 -15.25 -10.57
C ASN A 131 3.79 -13.80 -10.33
N ALA A 132 3.56 -13.25 -9.13
CA ALA A 132 4.23 -12.05 -8.68
C ALA A 132 5.74 -12.25 -8.80
N ARG A 133 6.48 -11.26 -9.29
CA ARG A 133 7.89 -11.45 -9.63
C ARG A 133 8.74 -10.24 -9.33
N LEU A 134 9.97 -10.49 -8.90
CA LEU A 134 11.03 -9.51 -8.73
C LEU A 134 12.27 -9.95 -9.50
N GLU A 135 12.79 -9.08 -10.36
CA GLU A 135 14.13 -9.14 -10.93
C GLU A 135 14.99 -8.06 -10.28
N LEU A 136 15.91 -8.50 -9.43
CA LEU A 136 16.82 -7.63 -8.70
C LEU A 136 18.21 -7.63 -9.38
N PRO A 137 18.77 -6.46 -9.71
CA PRO A 137 20.16 -6.38 -10.15
C PRO A 137 21.16 -6.69 -9.03
N ALA A 138 22.35 -7.13 -9.43
CA ALA A 138 23.48 -7.30 -8.52
C ALA A 138 23.82 -6.00 -7.78
N ASN A 139 24.11 -6.10 -6.48
CA ASN A 139 24.57 -5.01 -5.63
C ASN A 139 23.60 -3.80 -5.56
N ALA A 140 22.30 -4.03 -5.78
CA ALA A 140 21.29 -2.97 -5.82
C ALA A 140 20.70 -2.59 -4.45
N LEU A 141 21.03 -3.33 -3.38
CA LEU A 141 20.38 -3.17 -2.06
C LEU A 141 21.19 -2.35 -1.07
N GLU A 142 20.48 -1.60 -0.24
CA GLU A 142 20.98 -0.96 0.98
C GLU A 142 20.02 -1.13 2.15
N THR A 143 20.53 -0.96 3.36
CA THR A 143 19.71 -0.75 4.54
C THR A 143 19.06 0.63 4.49
N LEU A 144 18.01 0.85 5.28
CA LEU A 144 17.32 2.15 5.34
C LEU A 144 18.22 3.32 5.81
N ASN A 145 19.38 3.01 6.40
CA ASN A 145 20.39 4.00 6.77
C ASN A 145 21.44 4.24 5.66
N GLY A 146 21.23 3.72 4.44
CA GLY A 146 22.12 3.90 3.29
C GLY A 146 23.34 2.99 3.27
N THR A 147 23.39 1.94 4.10
CA THR A 147 24.53 1.01 4.10
C THR A 147 24.32 -0.07 3.05
N SER A 148 25.27 -0.25 2.13
CA SER A 148 25.19 -1.30 1.10
C SER A 148 25.06 -2.69 1.71
N VAL A 149 24.22 -3.53 1.09
CA VAL A 149 23.93 -4.89 1.54
C VAL A 149 24.56 -5.90 0.58
N THR A 150 25.18 -6.94 1.14
CA THR A 150 25.76 -8.07 0.41
C THR A 150 25.36 -9.39 1.09
N GLY A 151 25.58 -10.51 0.39
CA GLY A 151 25.28 -11.85 0.90
C GLY A 151 23.79 -12.18 0.89
N ALA A 152 23.41 -13.20 1.66
CA ALA A 152 22.05 -13.72 1.68
C ALA A 152 21.05 -12.70 2.22
N VAL A 153 19.96 -12.51 1.48
CA VAL A 153 18.77 -11.74 1.86
C VAL A 153 17.52 -12.60 1.69
N SER A 154 16.48 -12.24 2.40
CA SER A 154 15.15 -12.85 2.34
C SER A 154 14.22 -11.96 1.53
N VAL A 155 13.56 -12.53 0.53
CA VAL A 155 12.59 -11.84 -0.33
C VAL A 155 11.22 -12.46 -0.14
N SER A 156 10.20 -11.66 0.10
CA SER A 156 8.81 -12.09 0.15
C SER A 156 7.96 -11.20 -0.74
N LEU A 157 7.15 -11.81 -1.60
CA LEU A 157 6.22 -11.12 -2.49
C LEU A 157 4.80 -11.49 -2.06
N THR A 158 4.01 -10.49 -1.64
CA THR A 158 2.66 -10.72 -1.13
C THR A 158 1.64 -9.99 -2.02
N PRO A 159 1.13 -10.64 -3.08
CA PRO A 159 0.04 -10.06 -3.86
C PRO A 159 -1.27 -10.08 -3.06
N VAL A 160 -2.21 -9.22 -3.45
CA VAL A 160 -3.58 -9.14 -2.90
C VAL A 160 -4.56 -9.29 -4.05
N ASP A 161 -5.36 -10.35 -4.03
CA ASP A 161 -6.46 -10.53 -4.98
C ASP A 161 -7.63 -9.59 -4.61
N ILE A 162 -7.88 -8.61 -5.47
CA ILE A 162 -8.95 -7.61 -5.28
C ILE A 162 -10.36 -8.15 -5.56
N ASN A 163 -10.48 -9.38 -6.06
CA ASN A 163 -11.72 -10.12 -6.24
C ASN A 163 -12.05 -11.01 -5.04
N ASP A 164 -11.06 -11.42 -4.23
CA ASP A 164 -11.33 -12.11 -2.97
C ASP A 164 -11.73 -11.07 -1.90
N PRO A 165 -12.98 -11.09 -1.37
CA PRO A 165 -13.42 -10.12 -0.38
C PRO A 165 -12.56 -10.11 0.90
N LYS A 166 -11.96 -11.24 1.26
CA LYS A 166 -11.09 -11.35 2.43
C LYS A 166 -9.75 -10.68 2.19
N GLU A 167 -9.11 -10.92 1.05
CA GLU A 167 -7.85 -10.28 0.69
C GLU A 167 -8.04 -8.78 0.43
N LYS A 168 -9.11 -8.42 -0.29
CA LYS A 168 -9.50 -7.02 -0.51
C LYS A 168 -9.69 -6.25 0.79
N SER A 169 -10.19 -6.88 1.85
CA SER A 169 -10.34 -6.23 3.16
C SER A 169 -9.01 -6.00 3.90
N ALA A 170 -7.92 -6.56 3.40
CA ALA A 170 -6.54 -6.31 3.83
C ALA A 170 -5.76 -5.43 2.83
N PHE A 171 -6.45 -4.85 1.85
CA PHE A 171 -5.85 -3.89 0.92
C PHE A 171 -5.20 -2.74 1.71
N PRO A 172 -3.95 -2.38 1.40
CA PRO A 172 -3.21 -1.38 2.17
C PRO A 172 -3.61 0.05 1.75
N GLY A 173 -3.58 0.96 2.72
CA GLY A 173 -3.81 2.38 2.49
C GLY A 173 -5.27 2.72 2.16
N SER A 174 -5.46 3.89 1.57
CA SER A 174 -6.76 4.40 1.12
C SER A 174 -7.03 4.05 -0.34
N PHE A 175 -8.29 4.17 -0.79
CA PHE A 175 -8.64 4.12 -2.22
C PHE A 175 -8.52 5.49 -2.90
N THR A 176 -7.56 6.30 -2.45
CA THR A 176 -7.24 7.61 -3.04
C THR A 176 -5.74 7.76 -3.24
N GLY A 177 -5.36 8.56 -4.24
CA GLY A 177 -3.96 8.82 -4.52
C GLY A 177 -3.71 10.15 -5.22
N MET A 178 -2.44 10.48 -5.36
CA MET A 178 -1.93 11.62 -6.10
C MET A 178 -1.49 11.15 -7.49
N GLY A 179 -2.25 11.52 -8.51
CA GLY A 179 -1.91 11.20 -9.91
C GLY A 179 -0.66 11.93 -10.38
N GLY A 180 -0.13 11.51 -11.54
CA GLY A 180 1.07 12.12 -12.14
C GLY A 180 0.90 13.59 -12.54
N ASN A 181 -0.33 14.11 -12.54
CA ASN A 181 -0.65 15.54 -12.70
C ASN A 181 -0.74 16.31 -11.37
N GLY A 182 -0.44 15.65 -10.24
CA GLY A 182 -0.42 16.25 -8.91
C GLY A 182 -1.81 16.49 -8.35
N SER A 183 -2.84 15.94 -9.00
CA SER A 183 -4.22 16.03 -8.54
C SER A 183 -4.59 14.79 -7.73
N ARG A 184 -5.35 15.01 -6.65
CA ARG A 184 -5.93 13.91 -5.88
C ARG A 184 -7.06 13.26 -6.68
N THR A 185 -7.05 11.93 -6.75
CA THR A 185 -8.00 11.12 -7.53
C THR A 185 -8.39 9.88 -6.73
N GLY A 186 -9.59 9.36 -6.97
CA GLY A 186 -9.93 8.01 -6.53
C GLY A 186 -9.16 7.00 -7.37
N ILE A 187 -8.84 5.85 -6.80
CA ILE A 187 -8.18 4.75 -7.51
C ILE A 187 -9.06 3.51 -7.52
N VAL A 188 -8.97 2.75 -8.60
CA VAL A 188 -9.52 1.39 -8.70
C VAL A 188 -8.38 0.44 -9.03
N SER A 189 -8.11 -0.46 -8.09
CA SER A 189 -7.03 -1.43 -8.19
C SER A 189 -7.39 -2.59 -9.09
N LEU A 190 -6.44 -2.92 -9.96
CA LEU A 190 -6.41 -4.15 -10.75
C LEU A 190 -5.65 -5.26 -10.01
N GLY A 191 -4.87 -4.90 -8.98
CA GLY A 191 -4.04 -5.80 -8.17
C GLY A 191 -2.89 -5.03 -7.52
N THR A 192 -2.59 -5.38 -6.26
CA THR A 192 -1.46 -4.80 -5.51
C THR A 192 -0.54 -5.89 -4.98
N THR A 193 0.72 -5.54 -4.71
CA THR A 193 1.74 -6.47 -4.21
C THR A 193 2.70 -5.76 -3.27
N GLU A 194 2.94 -6.37 -2.12
CA GLU A 194 4.04 -6.00 -1.22
C GLU A 194 5.33 -6.63 -1.73
N PHE A 195 6.37 -5.82 -1.91
CA PHE A 195 7.73 -6.28 -2.18
C PHE A 195 8.57 -6.07 -0.93
N ALA A 196 8.83 -7.13 -0.17
CA ALA A 196 9.55 -7.04 1.09
C ALA A 196 10.88 -7.80 1.04
N LEU A 197 11.95 -7.06 1.26
CA LEU A 197 13.30 -7.60 1.31
C LEU A 197 13.89 -7.32 2.69
N GLU A 198 14.50 -8.34 3.28
CA GLU A 198 15.07 -8.26 4.63
C GLU A 198 16.42 -8.96 4.73
N GLN A 199 17.27 -8.46 5.62
CA GLN A 199 18.46 -9.17 6.11
C GLN A 199 18.48 -9.06 7.63
N ASN A 200 18.56 -10.20 8.33
CA ASN A 200 18.56 -10.26 9.80
C ASN A 200 17.36 -9.53 10.46
N GLY A 201 16.19 -9.60 9.83
CA GLY A 201 14.97 -8.91 10.30
C GLY A 201 14.98 -7.38 10.08
N GLN A 202 15.97 -6.84 9.38
CA GLN A 202 15.99 -5.44 8.95
C GLN A 202 15.54 -5.33 7.50
N ARG A 203 14.58 -4.44 7.23
CA ARG A 203 14.11 -4.12 5.88
C ARG A 203 15.24 -3.49 5.05
N LEU A 204 15.25 -3.84 3.78
CA LEU A 204 16.18 -3.36 2.78
C LEU A 204 15.41 -2.55 1.73
N ASN A 205 16.12 -1.65 1.07
CA ASN A 205 15.60 -0.90 -0.07
C ASN A 205 16.61 -0.88 -1.23
N LEU A 206 16.19 -0.39 -2.38
CA LEU A 206 17.08 -0.14 -3.51
C LEU A 206 17.98 1.07 -3.21
N LYS A 207 19.25 0.99 -3.61
CA LYS A 207 20.18 2.11 -3.58
C LYS A 207 19.67 3.26 -4.46
N PRO A 208 19.94 4.52 -4.09
CA PRO A 208 19.68 5.65 -4.96
C PRO A 208 20.25 5.44 -6.37
N GLY A 209 19.38 5.61 -7.38
CA GLY A 209 19.74 5.41 -8.79
C GLY A 209 19.69 3.96 -9.28
N SER A 210 19.44 2.98 -8.40
CA SER A 210 19.13 1.61 -8.81
C SER A 210 17.64 1.44 -9.11
N SER A 211 17.31 0.42 -9.88
CA SER A 211 15.94 0.02 -10.16
C SER A 211 15.82 -1.50 -10.19
N ALA A 212 14.62 -2.01 -9.99
CA ALA A 212 14.29 -3.43 -10.14
C ALA A 212 13.08 -3.58 -11.07
N ARG A 213 12.99 -4.71 -11.76
CA ARG A 213 11.82 -5.03 -12.58
C ARG A 213 10.88 -5.93 -11.79
N VAL A 214 9.61 -5.55 -11.76
CA VAL A 214 8.58 -6.22 -10.98
C VAL A 214 7.44 -6.67 -11.87
N ARG A 215 6.75 -7.70 -11.42
CA ARG A 215 5.49 -8.18 -11.97
C ARG A 215 4.45 -8.23 -10.87
N LEU A 216 3.36 -7.51 -11.06
CA LEU A 216 2.19 -7.50 -10.18
C LEU A 216 1.07 -8.28 -10.85
N PRO A 217 0.48 -9.30 -10.21
CA PRO A 217 -0.68 -9.98 -10.76
C PRO A 217 -1.85 -8.99 -10.98
N ILE A 218 -2.58 -9.16 -12.08
CA ILE A 218 -3.81 -8.42 -12.38
C ILE A 218 -4.99 -9.38 -12.24
N TYR A 219 -5.94 -9.01 -11.39
CA TYR A 219 -7.15 -9.78 -11.09
C TYR A 219 -8.41 -9.22 -11.77
N ALA A 220 -8.36 -7.97 -12.24
CA ALA A 220 -9.47 -7.36 -12.97
C ALA A 220 -9.43 -7.70 -14.48
N ASP A 221 -10.60 -7.91 -15.08
CA ASP A 221 -10.74 -8.19 -16.52
C ASP A 221 -11.10 -6.98 -17.38
N THR A 222 -11.64 -5.91 -16.78
CA THR A 222 -12.17 -4.75 -17.50
C THR A 222 -11.68 -3.42 -16.92
N ASN A 223 -11.48 -2.45 -17.80
CA ASN A 223 -11.31 -1.05 -17.47
C ASN A 223 -12.60 -0.44 -16.89
N LEU A 224 -12.51 0.79 -16.37
CA LEU A 224 -13.64 1.51 -15.78
C LEU A 224 -14.79 1.79 -16.76
N ASP A 225 -14.49 1.88 -18.05
CA ASP A 225 -15.49 2.06 -19.12
C ASP A 225 -16.13 0.74 -19.59
N GLY A 226 -15.78 -0.38 -18.95
CA GLY A 226 -16.26 -1.72 -19.29
C GLY A 226 -15.52 -2.38 -20.45
N THR A 227 -14.52 -1.73 -21.05
CA THR A 227 -13.69 -2.36 -22.08
C THR A 227 -12.76 -3.40 -21.47
N PRO A 228 -12.42 -4.50 -22.17
CA PRO A 228 -11.50 -5.51 -21.64
C PRO A 228 -10.08 -4.97 -21.48
N ILE A 229 -9.39 -5.39 -20.42
CA ILE A 229 -7.94 -5.20 -20.25
C ILE A 229 -7.20 -6.20 -21.16
N LYS A 230 -6.25 -5.69 -21.95
CA LYS A 230 -5.57 -6.46 -23.00
C LYS A 230 -4.06 -6.48 -22.78
N LEU A 231 -3.42 -7.50 -23.36
CA LEU A 231 -1.96 -7.56 -23.42
C LEU A 231 -1.44 -6.36 -24.20
N GLY A 232 -0.39 -5.72 -23.67
CA GLY A 232 0.18 -4.49 -24.24
C GLY A 232 -0.46 -3.20 -23.73
N ASP A 233 -1.58 -3.25 -22.99
CA ASP A 233 -2.15 -2.06 -22.37
C ASP A 233 -1.16 -1.45 -21.38
N THR A 234 -1.14 -0.11 -21.33
CA THR A 234 -0.31 0.63 -20.37
C THR A 234 -1.17 1.03 -19.18
N VAL A 235 -0.77 0.62 -17.97
CA VAL A 235 -1.49 0.93 -16.72
C VAL A 235 -0.60 1.80 -15.83
N PRO A 236 -1.14 2.87 -15.22
CA PRO A 236 -0.44 3.64 -14.20
C PRO A 236 0.05 2.77 -13.04
N LEU A 237 1.30 3.00 -12.61
CA LEU A 237 1.92 2.30 -11.50
C LEU A 237 2.00 3.23 -10.30
N TRP A 238 1.58 2.75 -9.13
CA TRP A 238 1.46 3.52 -7.91
C TRP A 238 2.20 2.86 -6.76
N SER A 239 2.81 3.67 -5.90
CA SER A 239 3.41 3.21 -4.66
C SER A 239 2.68 3.81 -3.45
N LEU A 240 2.61 3.07 -2.36
CA LEU A 240 1.98 3.56 -1.14
C LEU A 240 2.93 4.51 -0.41
N ASN A 241 2.44 5.70 -0.04
CA ASN A 241 3.08 6.51 0.97
C ASN A 241 2.68 5.98 2.35
N GLU A 242 3.59 5.26 3.01
CA GLU A 242 3.34 4.58 4.28
C GLU A 242 3.11 5.56 5.45
N GLN A 243 3.44 6.86 5.29
CA GLN A 243 3.16 7.90 6.29
C GLN A 243 1.73 8.45 6.19
N THR A 244 1.20 8.61 4.97
CA THR A 244 -0.12 9.22 4.74
C THR A 244 -1.20 8.20 4.44
N GLY A 245 -0.83 7.00 4.01
CA GLY A 245 -1.75 5.98 3.51
C GLY A 245 -2.32 6.30 2.12
N ASP A 246 -1.78 7.31 1.44
CA ASP A 246 -2.18 7.67 0.08
C ASP A 246 -1.26 7.02 -0.95
N TRP A 247 -1.83 6.66 -2.10
CA TRP A 247 -1.05 6.17 -3.23
C TRP A 247 -0.44 7.32 -4.03
N VAL A 248 0.76 7.12 -4.57
CA VAL A 248 1.46 8.09 -5.42
C VAL A 248 1.79 7.44 -6.74
N GLN A 249 1.36 8.04 -7.85
CA GLN A 249 1.69 7.53 -9.17
C GLN A 249 3.18 7.80 -9.48
N GLU A 250 3.95 6.74 -9.70
CA GLU A 250 5.41 6.84 -9.92
C GLU A 250 5.86 6.23 -11.25
N GLY A 251 4.93 5.95 -12.15
CA GLY A 251 5.25 5.53 -13.52
C GLY A 251 4.07 4.83 -14.19
N THR A 252 4.42 3.92 -15.08
CA THR A 252 3.49 3.02 -15.76
C THR A 252 4.13 1.64 -15.90
N GLY A 253 3.29 0.63 -16.09
CA GLY A 253 3.71 -0.70 -16.53
C GLY A 253 2.95 -1.13 -17.77
N VAL A 254 3.33 -2.30 -18.30
CA VAL A 254 2.67 -2.92 -19.46
C VAL A 254 2.01 -4.22 -19.03
N VAL A 255 0.77 -4.44 -19.47
CA VAL A 255 0.05 -5.69 -19.22
C VAL A 255 0.67 -6.82 -20.05
N VAL A 256 1.11 -7.88 -19.38
CA VAL A 256 1.75 -9.06 -19.97
C VAL A 256 0.98 -10.33 -19.64
N ASP A 257 1.23 -11.37 -20.42
CA ASP A 257 0.75 -12.72 -20.13
C ASP A 257 1.54 -13.28 -18.93
N ALA A 258 0.82 -13.71 -17.89
CA ALA A 258 1.39 -14.34 -16.71
C ALA A 258 1.26 -15.86 -16.73
N GLY A 259 0.76 -16.44 -17.84
CA GLY A 259 0.56 -17.87 -18.03
C GLY A 259 -0.80 -18.34 -17.54
N ALA A 260 -1.24 -19.51 -18.00
CA ALA A 260 -2.52 -20.12 -17.62
C ALA A 260 -3.75 -19.19 -17.80
N GLY A 261 -3.68 -18.22 -18.72
CA GLY A 261 -4.75 -17.26 -18.99
C GLY A 261 -4.82 -16.09 -18.00
N THR A 262 -3.87 -15.96 -17.07
CA THR A 262 -3.80 -14.82 -16.15
C THR A 262 -2.94 -13.70 -16.73
N ARG A 263 -3.18 -12.48 -16.26
CA ARG A 263 -2.47 -11.27 -16.69
C ARG A 263 -1.68 -10.70 -15.53
N ALA A 264 -0.64 -9.94 -15.84
CA ALA A 264 0.10 -9.19 -14.85
C ALA A 264 0.55 -7.84 -15.41
N LEU A 265 0.79 -6.88 -14.52
CA LEU A 265 1.46 -5.63 -14.86
C LEU A 265 2.96 -5.82 -14.67
N GLU A 266 3.74 -5.55 -15.71
CA GLU A 266 5.20 -5.57 -15.64
C GLU A 266 5.75 -4.15 -15.69
N ALA A 267 6.59 -3.80 -14.71
CA ALA A 267 7.07 -2.44 -14.55
C ALA A 267 8.46 -2.36 -13.90
N THR A 268 9.04 -1.16 -13.88
CA THR A 268 10.30 -0.86 -13.21
C THR A 268 10.04 0.00 -11.99
N VAL A 269 10.62 -0.37 -10.85
CA VAL A 269 10.50 0.35 -9.57
C VAL A 269 11.85 0.82 -9.07
N THR A 270 11.85 1.89 -8.28
CA THR A 270 13.07 2.51 -7.71
C THR A 270 13.17 2.36 -6.20
N HIS A 271 12.16 1.74 -5.56
CA HIS A 271 12.16 1.41 -4.14
C HIS A 271 11.20 0.25 -3.83
N PHE A 272 11.34 -0.32 -2.64
CA PHE A 272 10.50 -1.40 -2.13
C PHE A 272 9.48 -0.92 -1.10
N SER A 273 8.22 -1.10 -1.45
CA SER A 273 7.03 -0.78 -0.68
C SER A 273 5.86 -1.62 -1.22
N TRP A 274 4.64 -1.18 -0.93
CA TRP A 274 3.47 -1.63 -1.67
C TRP A 274 3.40 -0.95 -3.02
N TRP A 275 3.25 -1.76 -4.06
CA TRP A 275 3.04 -1.30 -5.43
C TRP A 275 1.66 -1.74 -5.92
N ASN A 276 1.03 -0.91 -6.74
CA ASN A 276 -0.33 -1.12 -7.18
C ASN A 276 -0.53 -0.73 -8.65
N ALA A 277 -1.28 -1.56 -9.36
CA ALA A 277 -1.77 -1.29 -10.70
C ALA A 277 -3.16 -0.66 -10.60
N ASP A 278 -3.24 0.67 -10.63
CA ASP A 278 -4.51 1.39 -10.47
C ASP A 278 -4.90 2.20 -11.70
N ILE A 279 -6.20 2.26 -11.93
CA ILE A 279 -6.82 3.24 -12.81
C ILE A 279 -7.37 4.38 -11.96
N GLY A 280 -6.87 5.59 -12.20
CA GLY A 280 -7.41 6.80 -11.57
C GLY A 280 -8.76 7.18 -12.15
N PHE A 281 -9.65 7.69 -11.30
CA PHE A 281 -10.93 8.23 -11.74
C PHE A 281 -11.30 9.50 -10.98
N THR A 282 -12.03 10.37 -11.68
CA THR A 282 -12.72 11.49 -11.06
C THR A 282 -14.12 11.00 -10.70
N PRO A 283 -14.49 10.94 -9.40
CA PRO A 283 -15.85 10.62 -9.03
C PRO A 283 -16.80 11.58 -9.73
N SER A 284 -17.73 11.05 -10.54
CA SER A 284 -18.88 11.85 -10.93
C SER A 284 -19.66 12.10 -9.63
N ASN A 285 -19.99 13.36 -9.35
CA ASN A 285 -20.88 13.72 -8.26
C ASN A 285 -22.27 13.86 -8.89
N PRO A 286 -22.99 12.76 -9.20
CA PRO A 286 -24.34 12.90 -9.70
C PRO A 286 -25.10 13.70 -8.64
N LYS A 287 -25.70 14.82 -9.04
CA LYS A 287 -26.66 15.52 -8.21
C LYS A 287 -28.00 14.82 -8.47
N PRO A 288 -28.42 13.83 -7.67
CA PRO A 288 -29.74 13.25 -7.84
C PRO A 288 -30.76 14.38 -7.72
N ARG A 289 -31.47 14.64 -8.81
CA ARG A 289 -32.61 15.54 -8.79
C ARG A 289 -33.79 14.67 -8.41
N CYS A 290 -34.34 14.82 -7.20
CA CYS A 290 -35.65 14.24 -6.89
C CYS A 290 -36.68 14.92 -7.81
N ILE A 291 -37.18 14.18 -8.80
CA ILE A 291 -38.15 14.72 -9.78
C ILE A 291 -39.59 14.31 -9.43
N ASN A 292 -39.82 13.23 -8.65
CA ASN A 292 -41.16 12.64 -8.47
C ASN A 292 -41.50 12.14 -7.04
N ASP A 293 -41.13 12.87 -5.99
CA ASP A 293 -41.72 12.60 -4.66
C ASP A 293 -42.99 13.45 -4.49
N THR A 294 -44.13 12.95 -4.97
CA THR A 294 -45.44 13.44 -4.52
C THR A 294 -45.85 12.70 -3.24
N PRO A 295 -46.16 13.40 -2.14
CA PRO A 295 -46.73 12.76 -0.95
C PRO A 295 -48.05 12.07 -1.33
N GLY A 296 -48.10 10.75 -1.11
CA GLY A 296 -49.35 9.98 -1.08
C GLY A 296 -49.89 9.91 0.34
#